data_AF-A0A9E5UQ44-F1
#
_entry.id   AF-A0A9E5UQ44-F1
#
_cell.length_a   1.000
_cell.length_b   1.000
_cell.length_c   1.000
_cell.angle_alpha   90.00
_cell.angle_beta   90.00
_cell.angle_gamma   90.00
#
_symmetry.space_group_name_H-M   'P 1'
#
loop_
_entity.id
_entity.type
_entity.pdbx_description
1 polymer ?
#
loop_
_entity_poly.entity_id
_entity_poly.type
_entity_poly.pdbx_seq_one_letter_code
_entity_poly.pdbx_strand_id
1 'polypeptide(L)'
;MDSMGIPVGAQNVEAAYAWMNWYYQPENAAIHVRLSGYNSCTQGAAELAGDEYAAAFAAAYPDDAIEKLWWYQQEPTWFISARNEFRDQLLSA
;
A
#
# COMPACT_ATOMS: atom_id res chain seq x y z
N MET A 1 1.13 3.51 -3.88
CA MET A 1 0.16 2.89 -2.96
C MET A 1 -0.54 1.84 -3.75
N ASP A 2 -0.56 0.61 -3.24
CA ASP A 2 -1.27 -0.48 -3.91
C ASP A 2 -2.75 -0.43 -3.51
N SER A 3 -3.62 -0.88 -4.40
CA SER A 3 -5.07 -0.87 -4.19
C SER A 3 -5.70 -2.14 -4.70
N MET A 4 -6.81 -2.53 -4.09
CA MET A 4 -7.59 -3.69 -4.53
C MET A 4 -8.50 -3.27 -5.67
N GLY A 5 -8.53 -4.06 -6.75
CA GLY A 5 -9.42 -3.86 -7.88
C GLY A 5 -10.22 -5.12 -8.21
N ILE A 6 -11.49 -4.97 -8.57
CA ILE A 6 -12.33 -6.07 -9.08
C ILE A 6 -12.35 -5.97 -10.61
N PRO A 7 -11.84 -6.97 -11.36
CA PRO A 7 -11.91 -6.98 -12.81
C PRO A 7 -13.34 -6.99 -13.33
N VAL A 8 -13.60 -6.35 -14.46
CA VAL A 8 -14.95 -6.26 -15.09
C VAL A 8 -15.57 -7.63 -15.42
N GLY A 9 -14.75 -8.66 -15.60
CA GLY A 9 -15.18 -10.04 -15.89
C GLY A 9 -15.17 -10.97 -14.67
N ALA A 10 -15.06 -10.44 -13.45
CA ALA A 10 -15.01 -11.28 -12.25
C ALA A 10 -16.31 -12.10 -12.09
N GLN A 11 -16.17 -13.41 -11.94
CA GLN A 11 -17.32 -14.33 -11.83
C GLN A 11 -17.95 -14.34 -10.43
N ASN A 12 -17.22 -13.87 -9.41
CA ASN A 12 -17.68 -13.88 -8.01
C ASN A 12 -17.40 -12.53 -7.33
N VAL A 13 -18.13 -11.51 -7.77
CA VAL A 13 -18.00 -10.13 -7.28
C VAL A 13 -18.42 -10.00 -5.81
N GLU A 14 -19.44 -10.76 -5.39
CA GLU A 14 -19.93 -10.74 -4.00
C GLU A 14 -18.84 -11.18 -3.01
N ALA A 15 -18.16 -12.30 -3.28
CA ALA A 15 -17.08 -12.75 -2.40
C ALA A 15 -15.88 -11.79 -2.40
N ALA A 16 -15.60 -11.13 -3.54
CA ALA A 16 -14.55 -10.11 -3.61
C ALA A 16 -14.86 -8.94 -2.66
N TYR A 17 -16.09 -8.42 -2.68
CA TYR A 17 -16.52 -7.38 -1.73
C TYR A 17 -16.54 -7.87 -0.28
N ALA A 18 -17.00 -9.11 -0.04
CA ALA A 18 -17.00 -9.68 1.30
C ALA A 18 -15.58 -9.75 1.88
N TRP A 19 -14.61 -10.15 1.07
CA TRP A 19 -13.21 -10.19 1.49
C TRP A 19 -12.63 -8.78 1.72
N MET A 20 -12.91 -7.82 0.82
CA MET A 20 -12.48 -6.43 1.01
C MET A 20 -13.04 -5.84 2.31
N ASN A 21 -14.33 -6.03 2.58
CA ASN A 21 -14.99 -5.56 3.81
C ASN A 21 -14.41 -6.21 5.07
N TRP A 22 -14.08 -7.50 5.00
CA TRP A 22 -13.39 -8.22 6.07
C TRP A 22 -11.99 -7.64 6.31
N TYR A 23 -11.19 -7.47 5.25
CA TYR A 23 -9.82 -6.95 5.35
C TYR A 23 -9.78 -5.55 5.97
N TYR A 24 -10.72 -4.67 5.60
CA TYR A 24 -10.76 -3.30 6.09
C TYR A 24 -11.26 -3.14 7.53
N GLN A 25 -11.45 -4.23 8.29
CA GLN A 25 -11.52 -4.14 9.75
C GLN A 25 -10.10 -4.09 10.34
N PRO A 26 -9.82 -3.23 11.33
CA PRO A 26 -8.47 -3.02 11.87
C PRO A 26 -7.77 -4.31 12.30
N GLU A 27 -8.47 -5.21 12.99
CA GLU A 27 -7.94 -6.48 13.49
C GLU A 27 -7.56 -7.44 12.36
N ASN A 28 -8.27 -7.40 11.23
CA ASN A 28 -7.99 -8.27 10.09
C ASN A 28 -6.84 -7.71 9.25
N ALA A 29 -6.80 -6.40 9.03
CA ALA A 29 -5.66 -5.73 8.40
C ALA A 29 -4.36 -5.92 9.21
N ALA A 30 -4.45 -5.93 10.54
CA ALA A 30 -3.31 -6.17 11.42
C ALA A 30 -2.65 -7.54 11.20
N ILE A 31 -3.41 -8.56 10.78
CA ILE A 31 -2.85 -9.87 10.39
C ILE A 31 -1.87 -9.70 9.23
N HIS A 32 -2.27 -8.95 8.19
CA HIS A 32 -1.41 -8.66 7.04
C HIS A 32 -0.18 -7.85 7.44
N VAL A 33 -0.37 -6.79 8.24
CA VAL A 33 0.72 -5.92 8.68
C VAL A 33 1.77 -6.71 9.47
N ARG A 34 1.33 -7.49 10.46
CA ARG A 34 2.21 -8.31 11.30
C ARG A 34 2.98 -9.36 10.51
N LEU A 35 2.34 -10.00 9.54
CA LEU A 35 2.97 -11.11 8.79
C LEU A 35 3.87 -10.64 7.65
N SER A 36 3.60 -9.47 7.09
CA SER A 36 4.32 -8.97 5.91
C SER A 36 5.29 -7.83 6.21
N GLY A 37 5.09 -7.09 7.30
CA GLY A 37 5.78 -5.84 7.59
C GLY A 37 5.32 -4.65 6.73
N TYR A 38 4.44 -4.84 5.74
CA TYR A 38 3.89 -3.74 4.96
C TYR A 38 2.78 -3.01 5.72
N ASN A 39 2.80 -1.67 5.63
CA ASN A 39 1.79 -0.82 6.23
C ASN A 39 0.41 -1.05 5.57
N SER A 40 -0.66 -0.97 6.36
CA SER A 40 -2.03 -0.95 5.85
C SER A 40 -2.58 0.47 5.83
N CYS A 41 -3.49 0.77 4.91
CA CYS A 41 -4.28 2.00 4.92
C CYS A 41 -5.51 1.91 5.86
N THR A 42 -5.79 0.74 6.45
CA THR A 42 -6.83 0.58 7.46
C THR A 42 -6.40 1.27 8.76
N GLN A 43 -7.14 2.30 9.16
CA GLN A 43 -6.90 3.01 10.43
C GLN A 43 -6.97 2.04 11.62
N GLY A 44 -6.06 2.16 12.58
CA GLY A 44 -6.03 1.29 13.76
C GLY A 44 -5.31 -0.06 13.56
N ALA A 45 -4.90 -0.41 12.33
CA ALA A 45 -4.27 -1.70 12.06
C ALA A 45 -2.83 -1.78 12.59
N ALA A 46 -2.09 -0.68 12.63
CA ALA A 46 -0.70 -0.64 13.08
C ALA A 46 -0.60 -0.95 14.57
N GLU A 47 -1.53 -0.40 15.37
CA GLU A 47 -1.65 -0.59 16.81
C GLU A 47 -1.99 -2.02 17.19
N LEU A 48 -2.67 -2.75 16.30
CA LEU A 48 -3.06 -4.15 16.49
C LEU A 48 -2.05 -5.15 15.90
N ALA A 49 -1.04 -4.68 15.18
CA ALA A 49 -0.04 -5.54 14.54
C ALA A 49 1.07 -6.03 15.50
N GLY A 50 1.08 -5.54 16.75
CA GLY A 50 2.02 -5.89 17.81
C GLY A 50 2.94 -4.73 18.20
N ASP A 51 3.39 -4.73 19.45
CA ASP A 51 4.08 -3.60 20.08
C ASP A 51 5.34 -3.16 19.29
N GLU A 52 6.14 -4.12 18.80
CA GLU A 52 7.35 -3.84 18.04
C GLU A 52 7.03 -3.11 16.73
N TYR A 53 6.04 -3.59 15.98
CA TYR A 53 5.63 -2.96 14.74
C TYR A 53 5.01 -1.58 14.98
N ALA A 54 4.12 -1.46 15.97
CA ALA A 54 3.48 -0.20 16.31
C ALA A 54 4.52 0.87 16.70
N ALA A 55 5.53 0.50 17.49
CA ALA A 55 6.63 1.39 17.84
C ALA A 55 7.47 1.79 16.62
N ALA A 56 7.79 0.85 15.73
CA ALA A 56 8.52 1.13 14.50
C ALA A 56 7.74 2.05 13.55
N PHE A 57 6.43 1.83 13.40
CA PHE A 57 5.56 2.67 12.58
C PHE A 57 5.49 4.11 13.12
N ALA A 58 5.28 4.28 14.43
CA ALA A 58 5.25 5.60 15.06
C ALA A 58 6.61 6.32 14.97
N ALA A 59 7.72 5.59 15.04
CA ALA A 59 9.06 6.16 14.87
C ALA A 59 9.34 6.56 13.41
N ALA A 60 8.84 5.79 12.43
CA ALA A 60 9.00 6.08 11.01
C ALA A 60 8.12 7.26 10.55
N TYR A 61 6.95 7.44 11.16
CA TYR A 61 5.98 8.46 10.81
C TYR A 61 5.53 9.28 12.03
N PRO A 62 6.42 10.10 12.63
CA PRO A 62 6.06 10.95 13.75
C PRO A 62 5.19 12.13 13.31
N ASP A 63 4.35 12.62 14.22
CA ASP A 63 3.55 13.84 14.06
C ASP A 63 2.77 13.88 12.73
N ASP A 64 3.11 14.82 11.84
CA ASP A 64 2.48 15.05 10.54
C ASP A 64 3.30 14.52 9.35
N ALA A 65 4.18 13.54 9.60
CA ALA A 65 5.08 13.00 8.59
C ALA A 65 4.31 12.38 7.41
N ILE A 66 3.20 11.68 7.67
CA ILE A 66 2.39 11.02 6.62
C ILE A 66 1.78 12.07 5.68
N GLU A 67 1.26 13.16 6.24
CA GLU A 67 0.67 14.29 5.51
C GLU A 67 1.70 15.01 4.64
N LYS A 68 2.98 14.94 5.01
CA LYS A 68 4.11 15.56 4.29
C LYS A 68 4.79 14.61 3.29
N LEU A 69 4.37 13.35 3.19
CA LEU A 69 4.92 12.44 2.20
C LEU A 69 4.62 12.92 0.77
N TRP A 70 5.63 12.86 -0.08
CA TRP A 70 5.42 13.00 -1.52
C TRP A 70 4.92 11.67 -2.09
N TRP A 71 3.61 11.55 -2.22
CA TRP A 71 3.00 10.36 -2.81
C TRP A 71 3.24 10.31 -4.31
N TYR A 72 3.71 9.16 -4.79
CA TYR A 72 3.91 8.91 -6.21
C TYR A 72 2.61 9.13 -6.98
N GLN A 73 2.65 10.05 -7.95
CA GLN A 73 1.49 10.45 -8.73
C GLN A 73 1.28 9.54 -9.95
N GLN A 74 0.12 9.71 -10.60
CA GLN A 74 -0.11 9.08 -11.90
C GLN A 74 0.95 9.53 -12.91
N GLU A 75 1.58 8.55 -13.57
CA GLU A 75 2.61 8.82 -14.57
C GLU A 75 1.97 9.28 -15.88
N PRO A 76 2.27 10.49 -16.38
CA PRO A 76 1.86 10.88 -17.71
C PRO A 76 2.64 10.08 -18.75
N THR A 77 2.04 9.82 -19.92
CA THR A 77 2.63 8.97 -20.96
C THR A 77 4.03 9.43 -21.39
N TRP A 78 4.28 10.75 -21.43
CA TRP A 78 5.61 11.28 -21.78
C TRP A 78 6.70 10.88 -20.78
N PHE A 79 6.35 10.81 -19.49
CA PHE A 79 7.30 10.47 -18.42
C PHE A 79 7.69 8.99 -18.50
N ILE A 80 6.74 8.12 -18.83
CA ILE A 80 6.99 6.67 -18.99
C ILE A 80 8.04 6.42 -20.08
N SER A 81 7.89 7.08 -21.23
CA SER A 81 8.84 6.96 -22.35
C SER A 81 10.25 7.43 -21.93
N ALA A 82 10.35 8.62 -21.32
CA ALA A 82 11.62 9.17 -20.87
C ALA A 82 12.29 8.31 -19.79
N ARG A 83 11.52 7.84 -18.80
CA ARG A 83 12.02 6.97 -17.72
C ARG A 83 12.59 5.67 -18.29
N ASN A 84 11.92 5.05 -19.27
CA ASN A 84 12.40 3.83 -19.90
C ASN A 84 13.71 4.06 -20.67
N GLU A 85 13.83 5.17 -21.40
CA GLU A 85 15.07 5.53 -22.10
C GLU A 85 16.25 5.65 -21.12
N PHE A 86 16.10 6.43 -20.04
CA PHE A 86 17.17 6.60 -19.06
C PHE A 86 17.48 5.33 -18.27
N ARG A 87 16.46 4.52 -17.96
CA ARG A 87 16.67 3.19 -17.36
C ARG A 87 17.52 2.32 -18.26
N ASP A 88 17.20 2.27 -19.56
CA ASP A 88 17.92 1.40 -20.50
C ASP A 88 19.37 1.87 -20.70
N GLN A 89 19.60 3.19 -20.75
CA GLN A 89 20.96 3.76 -20.75
C GLN A 89 21.74 3.34 -19.50
N LEU A 90 21.13 3.47 -18.31
CA LEU A 90 21.75 3.09 -17.03
C LEU A 90 22.09 1.60 -16.97
N LEU A 91 21.22 0.72 -17.48
CA LEU A 91 21.42 -0.73 -17.45
C LEU A 91 22.41 -1.23 -18.53
N SER A 92 22.66 -0.43 -19.57
CA SER A 92 23.60 -0.76 -20.65
C SER A 92 25.05 -0.32 -20.38
N ALA A 93 25.28 0.46 -19.32
CA ALA A 93 26.59 0.93 -18.87
C ALA A 93 27.27 -0.09 -17.94
#